data_AF-B0TE08-F1
#
_entry.id   AF-B0TE08-F1
#
_cell.length_a   1.000
_cell.length_b   1.000
_cell.length_c   1.000
_cell.angle_alpha   90.00
_cell.angle_beta   90.00
_cell.angle_gamma   90.00
#
_symmetry.space_group_name_H-M   'P 1'
#
loop_
_entity.id
_entity.type
_entity.pdbx_description
1 polymer ?
#
loop_
_entity_poly.entity_id
_entity_poly.type
_entity_poly.pdbx_seq_one_letter_code
_entity_poly.pdbx_strand_id
1 'polypeptide(L)'
;MPQQHIHCIVSNCHYYAAGNKCVANEILVASDKFGANQPDNVDASMSAQLTAVSVNDCMSTCCKSFVPKDSGKVGVDGIKKMQ
;
A
#
# COMPACT_ATOMS: atom_id res chain seq x y z
N MET A 1 20.16 4.74 -5.63
CA MET A 1 18.76 4.64 -6.07
C MET A 1 18.03 5.84 -5.50
N PRO A 2 17.15 6.53 -6.24
CA PRO A 2 16.42 7.67 -5.69
C PRO A 2 15.54 7.22 -4.52
N GLN A 3 15.64 7.91 -3.40
CA GLN A 3 14.83 7.62 -2.21
C GLN A 3 13.46 8.29 -2.39
N GLN A 4 12.41 7.48 -2.52
CA GLN A 4 11.05 7.98 -2.64
C GLN A 4 10.55 8.50 -1.28
N HIS A 5 9.89 9.66 -1.28
CA HIS A 5 9.27 10.24 -0.09
C HIS A 5 7.76 10.02 -0.15
N ILE A 6 7.30 8.96 0.49
CA ILE A 6 5.88 8.62 0.56
C ILE A 6 5.36 9.04 1.93
N HIS A 7 4.26 9.80 1.93
CA HIS A 7 3.60 10.22 3.16
C HIS A 7 2.37 9.35 3.44
N CYS A 8 2.21 8.96 4.70
CA CYS A 8 1.06 8.21 5.18
C CYS A 8 0.64 8.75 6.54
N ILE A 9 -0.63 9.15 6.63
CA ILE A 9 -1.25 9.67 7.87
C ILE A 9 -2.02 8.58 8.62
N VAL A 10 -2.07 7.36 8.07
CA VAL A 10 -2.77 6.22 8.66
C VAL A 10 -1.88 5.60 9.73
N SER A 11 -1.99 6.12 10.96
CA SER A 11 -1.09 5.81 12.07
C SER A 11 -1.14 4.34 12.53
N ASN A 12 -2.19 3.60 12.19
CA ASN A 12 -2.31 2.16 12.43
C ASN A 12 -1.80 1.28 11.26
N CYS A 13 -1.18 1.87 10.23
CA CYS A 13 -0.53 1.11 9.16
C CYS A 13 0.81 0.52 9.63
N HIS A 14 1.09 -0.74 9.34
CA HIS A 14 2.35 -1.42 9.68
C HIS A 14 3.57 -0.64 9.18
N TYR A 15 3.47 -0.06 7.98
CA TYR A 15 4.53 0.72 7.33
C TYR A 15 4.59 2.18 7.77
N TYR A 16 3.73 2.63 8.68
CA TYR A 16 3.79 3.99 9.22
C TYR A 16 5.07 4.20 10.04
N ALA A 17 5.69 5.36 9.83
CA ALA A 17 6.79 5.91 10.61
C ALA A 17 6.50 7.36 11.03
N ALA A 18 7.23 7.83 12.06
CA ALA A 18 7.09 9.18 12.59
C ALA A 18 7.25 10.26 11.50
N GLY A 19 6.48 11.35 11.65
CA GLY A 19 6.44 12.44 10.66
C GLY A 19 5.53 12.14 9.46
N ASN A 20 4.48 11.34 9.63
CA ASN A 20 3.52 10.97 8.59
C ASN A 20 4.20 10.35 7.36
N LYS A 21 5.09 9.38 7.58
CA LYS A 21 5.86 8.71 6.52
C LYS A 21 5.38 7.29 6.34
N CYS A 22 5.26 6.86 5.08
CA CYS A 22 5.23 5.44 4.74
C CYS A 22 6.65 4.99 4.45
N VAL A 23 7.12 3.96 5.13
CA VAL A 23 8.43 3.35 4.89
C VAL A 23 8.29 1.96 4.27
N ALA A 24 7.21 1.69 3.55
CA ALA A 24 7.14 0.52 2.69
C ALA A 24 8.18 0.63 1.57
N ASN A 25 8.83 -0.47 1.20
CA ASN A 25 9.78 -0.47 0.08
C ASN A 25 9.10 -0.22 -1.28
N GLU A 26 7.84 -0.62 -1.40
CA GLU A 26 6.99 -0.45 -2.57
C GLU A 26 5.55 -0.20 -2.08
N ILE A 27 4.75 0.54 -2.86
CA ILE A 27 3.32 0.73 -2.59
C ILE A 27 2.49 0.49 -3.84
N LEU A 28 1.25 0.03 -3.65
CA LEU A 28 0.24 -0.06 -4.69
C LEU A 28 -0.89 0.92 -4.37
N VAL A 29 -1.00 1.94 -5.21
CA VAL A 29 -2.20 2.79 -5.29
C VAL A 29 -3.14 2.16 -6.31
N ALA A 30 -4.38 1.89 -5.90
CA ALA A 30 -5.38 1.25 -6.74
C ALA A 30 -6.73 1.97 -6.60
N SER A 31 -7.70 1.62 -7.43
CA SER A 31 -9.08 2.07 -7.22
C SER A 31 -9.70 1.35 -6.02
N ASP A 32 -10.61 2.01 -5.31
CA ASP A 32 -11.33 1.39 -4.18
C ASP A 32 -12.05 0.11 -4.60
N LYS A 33 -12.66 0.13 -5.79
CA LYS A 33 -13.33 -1.04 -6.38
C LYS A 33 -12.37 -2.20 -6.60
N PHE A 34 -11.16 -1.96 -7.08
CA PHE A 34 -10.15 -3.01 -7.22
C PHE A 34 -9.74 -3.52 -5.84
N GLY A 35 -9.34 -2.61 -4.93
CA GLY A 35 -8.86 -2.98 -3.60
C GLY A 35 -9.86 -3.80 -2.78
N ALA A 36 -11.15 -3.47 -2.88
CA ALA A 36 -12.23 -4.17 -2.18
C ALA A 36 -12.47 -5.61 -2.68
N ASN A 37 -12.05 -5.94 -3.90
CA ASN A 37 -12.27 -7.24 -4.53
C ASN A 37 -11.02 -8.13 -4.57
N GLN A 38 -9.89 -7.66 -4.04
CA GLN A 38 -8.61 -8.36 -4.12
C GLN A 38 -8.11 -8.76 -2.73
N PRO A 39 -7.55 -9.98 -2.58
CA PRO A 39 -6.99 -10.43 -1.30
C PRO A 39 -5.72 -9.64 -0.93
N ASP A 40 -5.26 -9.79 0.31
CA ASP A 40 -4.11 -9.05 0.85
C ASP A 40 -2.81 -9.32 0.09
N ASN A 41 -2.63 -10.50 -0.50
CA ASN A 41 -1.44 -10.87 -1.26
C ASN A 41 -1.39 -10.28 -2.68
N VAL A 42 -2.47 -9.66 -3.16
CA VAL A 42 -2.50 -8.92 -4.42
C VAL A 42 -2.15 -7.46 -4.11
N ASP A 43 -0.85 -7.16 -4.21
CA ASP A 43 -0.27 -5.86 -3.82
C ASP A 43 0.89 -5.45 -4.76
N ALA A 44 1.74 -4.50 -4.37
CA ALA A 44 2.78 -3.89 -5.19
C ALA A 44 3.80 -4.89 -5.74
N SER A 45 4.06 -5.97 -5.01
CA SER A 45 4.90 -7.10 -5.43
C SER A 45 4.39 -7.80 -6.71
N MET A 46 3.08 -7.69 -6.99
CA MET A 46 2.43 -8.23 -8.19
C MET A 46 2.15 -7.17 -9.26
N SER A 47 2.59 -5.91 -9.07
CA SER A 47 2.21 -4.77 -9.92
C SER A 47 2.38 -5.01 -11.43
N ALA A 48 3.44 -5.71 -11.85
CA ALA A 48 3.70 -6.04 -13.25
C ALA A 48 2.64 -6.95 -13.91
N GLN A 49 1.82 -7.64 -13.10
CA GLN A 49 0.76 -8.56 -13.56
C GLN A 49 -0.63 -7.91 -13.51
N LEU A 50 -0.73 -6.70 -12.96
CA LEU A 50 -2.00 -6.01 -12.79
C LEU A 50 -2.35 -5.16 -14.01
N THR A 51 -3.61 -5.19 -14.42
CA THR A 51 -4.13 -4.30 -15.45
C THR A 51 -4.38 -2.91 -14.85
N ALA A 52 -3.84 -1.87 -15.49
CA ALA A 52 -4.09 -0.49 -15.09
C ALA A 52 -5.59 -0.14 -15.18
N VAL A 53 -6.07 0.67 -14.25
CA VAL A 53 -7.46 1.13 -14.18
C VAL A 53 -7.53 2.65 -14.11
N SER A 54 -8.61 3.22 -14.64
CA SER A 54 -8.88 4.65 -14.59
C SER A 54 -9.89 4.99 -13.51
N VAL A 55 -9.69 6.11 -12.82
CA VAL A 55 -10.61 6.71 -11.85
C VAL A 55 -10.71 8.21 -12.12
N ASN A 56 -11.80 8.84 -11.68
CA ASN A 56 -12.06 10.26 -11.97
C ASN A 56 -11.63 11.20 -10.84
N ASP A 57 -11.41 10.67 -9.63
CA ASP A 57 -11.13 11.48 -8.44
C ASP A 57 -10.23 10.72 -7.45
N CYS A 58 -9.46 11.46 -6.64
CA CYS A 58 -8.55 10.88 -5.67
C CYS A 58 -9.28 10.12 -4.54
N MET A 59 -10.52 10.50 -4.23
CA MET A 59 -11.36 9.80 -3.24
C MET A 59 -11.89 8.45 -3.74
N SER A 60 -11.61 8.09 -5.01
CA SER A 60 -11.90 6.77 -5.57
C SER A 60 -10.68 5.83 -5.54
N THR A 61 -9.64 6.19 -4.78
CA THR A 61 -8.38 5.44 -4.69
C THR A 61 -8.08 5.02 -3.26
N CYS A 62 -7.43 3.86 -3.13
CA CYS A 62 -6.88 3.36 -1.89
C CYS A 62 -5.41 2.99 -2.03
N CYS A 63 -4.72 2.92 -0.88
CA CYS A 63 -3.42 2.28 -0.77
C CYS A 63 -3.65 0.81 -0.41
N LYS A 64 -3.41 -0.10 -1.35
CA LYS A 64 -3.61 -1.54 -1.12
C LYS A 64 -2.58 -2.11 -0.13
N SER A 65 -1.38 -1.52 -0.14
CA SER A 65 -0.27 -1.84 0.77
C SER A 65 -0.50 -1.42 2.23
N PHE A 66 -1.73 -1.05 2.59
CA PHE A 66 -2.11 -0.86 3.98
C PHE A 66 -2.29 -2.22 4.66
N VAL A 67 -1.46 -2.48 5.67
CA VAL A 67 -1.64 -3.61 6.59
C VAL A 67 -1.83 -3.05 8.00
N PRO A 68 -2.87 -3.46 8.75
CA PRO A 68 -3.01 -3.05 10.15
C PRO A 68 -1.80 -3.50 10.99
N LYS A 69 -1.27 -2.60 11.81
CA LYS A 69 -0.26 -2.92 12.84
C LYS A 69 -0.75 -4.07 13.71
N ASP A 70 0.19 -4.92 14.10
CA ASP A 70 -0.04 -6.05 15.02
C ASP A 70 -1.09 -7.06 14.56
N SER A 71 -1.50 -7.01 13.28
CA SER A 71 -2.34 -8.04 12.68
C SER A 71 -1.52 -9.25 12.26
N GLY A 72 -2.16 -10.43 12.23
CA GLY A 72 -1.55 -11.64 11.64
C GLY A 72 -1.37 -11.59 10.11
N LYS A 73 -1.60 -10.42 9.49
CA LYS A 73 -1.50 -10.19 8.05
C LYS A 73 -0.18 -9.51 7.64
N VAL A 74 0.66 -9.13 8.61
CA VAL A 74 1.98 -8.55 8.35
C VAL A 74 2.79 -9.49 7.45
N GLY A 75 3.22 -8.98 6.29
CA GLY A 75 4.03 -9.70 5.30
C GLY A 75 3.25 -10.54 4.29
N VAL A 76 1.90 -10.61 4.37
CA VAL A 76 1.08 -11.34 3.38
C VAL A 76 1.15 -10.68 1.99
N ASP A 77 1.29 -9.36 1.96
CA ASP A 77 1.47 -8.52 0.76
C ASP A 77 2.87 -8.67 0.11
N GLY A 78 3.82 -9.31 0.80
CA GLY A 78 5.22 -9.42 0.39
C GLY A 78 6.02 -8.11 0.47
N ILE A 79 5.45 -7.07 1.08
CA ILE A 79 6.05 -5.75 1.20
C ILE A 79 6.91 -5.69 2.46
N LYS A 80 8.04 -4.98 2.37
CA LYS A 80 9.02 -4.83 3.44
C LYS A 80 8.97 -3.42 4.01
N LYS A 81 9.04 -3.35 5.33
CA LYS A 81 9.26 -2.09 6.04
C LYS A 81 10.75 -1.72 5.96
N MET A 82 11.06 -0.63 5.26
CA MET A 82 12.37 -0.01 5.23
C MET A 82 12.62 0.73 6.56
N GLN A 83 13.83 0.61 7.10
CA GLN A 83 14.25 1.29 8.33
C GLN A 83 14.66 2.73 8.06
#